data_AF-A0A146LYA2-F1
#
_entry.id   AF-A0A146LYA2-F1
#
_cell.length_a   1.000
_cell.length_b   1.000
_cell.length_c   1.000
_cell.angle_alpha   90.00
_cell.angle_beta   90.00
_cell.angle_gamma   90.00
#
_symmetry.space_group_name_H-M   'P 1'
#
loop_
_entity.id
_entity.type
_entity.pdbx_description
1 polymer ?
#
loop_
_entity_poly.entity_id
_entity_poly.type
_entity_poly.pdbx_seq_one_letter_code
_entity_poly.pdbx_strand_id
1 'polypeptide(L)'
;KQQNIKQGHTALMGQRHSSVFHAGIIGSGKRKASPLCPIQHEDVIHNTTLLLKVLRACVQGDTNQETLDGVINISLQLVELISPDVMYNGLPWPEEDFCKVTVERDLYIRRISDTMPVVWELLAFIAHHRPALCYCSVILRAIVATLMGQWFSASQQGRGPGHNNVLISTTTKILQTMALGQLLPPPLTALSDVIPKIPPSQVVQILRDCVWNYLRDNVPAPALFTRDANGNMWRDTLTSRPSKQYTETLRLVMLDNVSSLGPLYYTLFVKDSEDNDAVMIMPP
;
A
#
# COMPACT_ATOMS: atom_id res chain seq x y z
N LYS A 1 4.44 1.61 -50.33
CA LYS A 1 5.22 1.01 -51.45
C LYS A 1 6.46 0.22 -50.98
N GLN A 2 7.33 0.75 -50.13
CA GLN A 2 8.56 0.05 -49.69
C GLN A 2 8.35 -1.24 -48.86
N GLN A 3 7.32 -1.33 -48.01
CA GLN A 3 7.08 -2.53 -47.20
C GLN A 3 6.64 -3.75 -48.02
N ASN A 4 5.83 -3.55 -49.07
CA ASN A 4 5.38 -4.63 -49.95
C ASN A 4 6.53 -5.22 -50.77
N ILE A 5 7.56 -4.43 -51.09
CA ILE A 5 8.74 -4.90 -51.83
C ILE A 5 9.52 -5.92 -50.98
N LYS A 6 9.68 -5.69 -49.67
CA LYS A 6 10.34 -6.64 -48.76
C LYS A 6 9.59 -7.98 -48.65
N GLN A 7 8.26 -7.95 -48.68
CA GLN A 7 7.43 -9.16 -48.63
C GLN A 7 7.47 -9.94 -49.95
N GLY A 8 7.47 -9.24 -51.10
CA GLY A 8 7.50 -9.85 -52.43
C GLY A 8 8.77 -10.66 -52.74
N HIS A 9 9.93 -10.27 -52.19
CA HIS A 9 11.18 -11.02 -52.38
C HIS A 9 11.26 -12.33 -51.58
N THR A 10 10.47 -12.47 -50.51
CA THR A 10 10.51 -13.65 -49.61
C THR A 10 9.43 -14.69 -49.96
N ALA A 11 8.37 -14.27 -50.68
CA ALA A 11 7.23 -15.12 -51.06
C ALA A 11 7.52 -16.10 -52.21
N LEU A 12 8.76 -16.15 -52.71
CA LEU A 12 9.19 -17.02 -53.82
C LEU A 12 9.77 -18.37 -53.39
N MET A 13 9.51 -18.81 -52.15
CA MET A 13 9.89 -20.15 -51.71
C MET A 13 8.74 -21.14 -51.86
N GLY A 14 8.89 -22.06 -52.81
CA GLY A 14 8.10 -23.28 -52.94
C GLY A 14 7.23 -23.31 -54.19
N GLN A 15 7.63 -24.10 -55.18
CA GLN A 15 6.87 -24.32 -56.40
C GLN A 15 5.48 -24.93 -56.14
N ARG A 16 4.50 -24.45 -56.92
CA ARG A 16 3.16 -25.01 -57.23
C ARG A 16 1.97 -24.62 -56.33
N HIS A 17 0.87 -24.44 -57.06
CA HIS A 17 -0.54 -24.28 -56.66
C HIS A 17 -0.86 -24.72 -55.22
N SER A 18 -0.73 -23.80 -54.28
CA SER A 18 -1.41 -23.88 -52.98
C SER A 18 -1.26 -22.54 -52.27
N SER A 19 -2.29 -22.19 -51.52
CA SER A 19 -2.42 -21.00 -50.68
C SER A 19 -1.15 -20.65 -49.87
N VAL A 20 -0.99 -19.35 -49.57
CA VAL A 20 -0.02 -18.82 -48.60
C VAL A 20 0.07 -19.75 -47.37
N PHE A 21 1.28 -20.11 -46.94
CA PHE A 21 1.54 -21.06 -45.84
C PHE A 21 0.88 -20.70 -44.49
N HIS A 22 0.37 -19.48 -44.34
CA HIS A 22 -0.33 -19.00 -43.15
C HIS A 22 -1.62 -18.27 -43.54
N ALA A 23 -2.69 -18.43 -42.75
CA ALA A 23 -4.01 -17.84 -42.98
C ALA A 23 -4.09 -16.32 -42.65
N GLY A 24 -3.00 -15.58 -42.84
CA GLY A 24 -2.86 -14.18 -42.43
C GLY A 24 -1.94 -13.98 -41.22
N ILE A 25 -1.85 -12.74 -40.74
CA ILE A 25 -1.10 -12.34 -39.53
C ILE A 25 -2.12 -11.74 -38.55
N ILE A 26 -2.13 -12.19 -37.30
CA ILE A 26 -2.93 -11.56 -36.24
C ILE A 26 -2.17 -10.31 -35.73
N GLY A 27 -2.77 -9.14 -35.89
CA GLY A 27 -2.20 -7.86 -35.43
C GLY A 27 -1.01 -7.36 -36.26
N SER A 28 -0.15 -6.56 -35.63
CA SER A 28 0.98 -5.87 -36.29
C SER A 28 2.33 -6.61 -36.20
N GLY A 29 2.32 -7.90 -35.83
CA GLY A 29 3.54 -8.70 -35.64
C GLY A 29 4.23 -8.45 -34.29
N LYS A 30 5.55 -8.63 -34.22
CA LYS A 30 6.33 -8.41 -32.98
C LYS A 30 6.10 -7.00 -32.45
N ARG A 31 5.53 -6.88 -31.24
CA ARG A 31 5.32 -5.58 -30.59
C ARG A 31 6.66 -4.86 -30.48
N LYS A 32 6.73 -3.63 -30.99
CA LYS A 32 7.86 -2.74 -30.66
C LYS A 32 7.85 -2.54 -29.15
N ALA A 33 9.02 -2.59 -28.52
CA ALA A 33 9.12 -2.28 -27.10
C ALA A 33 8.46 -0.92 -26.86
N SER A 34 7.62 -0.83 -25.82
CA SER A 34 7.06 0.43 -25.39
C SER A 34 8.23 1.39 -25.11
N PRO A 35 8.18 2.63 -25.62
CA PRO A 35 9.24 3.60 -25.34
C PRO A 35 9.36 3.74 -23.82
N LEU A 36 10.60 3.69 -23.32
CA LEU A 36 10.91 4.01 -21.93
C LEU A 36 10.39 5.43 -21.62
N CYS A 37 9.99 5.68 -20.37
CA CYS A 37 9.60 7.02 -19.95
C CYS A 37 10.74 7.99 -20.30
N PRO A 38 10.48 9.06 -21.07
CA PRO A 38 11.54 9.96 -21.52
C PRO A 38 12.06 10.88 -20.40
N ILE A 39 11.37 10.92 -19.25
CA ILE A 39 11.69 11.78 -18.12
C ILE A 39 12.70 11.05 -17.20
N GLN A 40 13.77 11.74 -16.83
CA GLN A 40 14.78 11.19 -15.92
C GLN A 40 14.21 11.03 -14.50
N HIS A 41 14.73 10.05 -13.75
CA HIS A 41 14.24 9.78 -12.40
C HIS A 41 14.43 10.97 -11.44
N GLU A 42 15.55 11.69 -11.58
CA GLU A 42 15.85 12.89 -10.79
C GLU A 42 14.83 14.01 -11.02
N ASP A 43 14.42 14.23 -12.28
CA ASP A 43 13.39 15.20 -12.62
C ASP A 43 12.03 14.84 -12.00
N VAL A 44 11.70 13.54 -11.95
CA VAL A 44 10.46 13.07 -11.30
C VAL A 44 10.49 13.40 -9.81
N ILE A 45 11.61 13.13 -9.12
CA ILE A 45 11.77 13.46 -7.69
C ILE A 45 11.68 14.97 -7.47
N HIS A 46 12.39 15.76 -8.29
CA HIS A 46 12.40 17.21 -8.19
C HIS A 46 11.00 17.80 -8.37
N ASN A 47 10.29 17.40 -9.43
CA ASN A 47 8.95 17.87 -9.73
C ASN A 47 7.93 17.43 -8.67
N THR A 48 8.08 16.22 -8.14
CA THR A 48 7.24 15.74 -7.03
C THR A 48 7.45 16.61 -5.77
N THR A 49 8.70 16.96 -5.47
CA THR A 49 9.03 17.85 -4.35
C THR A 49 8.45 19.25 -4.56
N LEU A 50 8.55 19.81 -5.77
CA LEU A 50 7.96 21.11 -6.09
C LEU A 50 6.43 21.09 -5.96
N LEU A 51 5.78 20.04 -6.45
CA LEU A 51 4.33 19.88 -6.30
C LEU A 51 3.92 19.85 -4.83
N LEU A 52 4.59 19.06 -3.99
CA LEU A 52 4.32 19.04 -2.55
C LEU A 52 4.50 20.42 -1.91
N LYS A 53 5.54 21.17 -2.29
CA LYS A 53 5.74 22.55 -1.78
C LYS A 53 4.59 23.47 -2.17
N VAL A 54 4.11 23.38 -3.41
CA VAL A 54 2.94 24.15 -3.87
C VAL A 54 1.70 23.76 -3.07
N LEU A 55 1.43 22.47 -2.91
CA LEU A 55 0.28 22.00 -2.13
C LEU A 55 0.34 22.48 -0.67
N ARG A 56 1.52 22.42 -0.03
CA ARG A 56 1.73 22.96 1.32
C ARG A 56 1.41 24.44 1.38
N ALA A 57 1.92 25.23 0.42
CA ALA A 57 1.62 26.66 0.35
C ALA A 57 0.11 26.94 0.15
N CYS A 58 -0.60 26.09 -0.62
CA CYS A 58 -2.03 26.23 -0.84
C CYS A 58 -2.88 25.90 0.40
N VAL A 59 -2.39 25.08 1.32
CA VAL A 59 -3.12 24.71 2.54
C VAL A 59 -2.66 25.48 3.78
N GLN A 60 -1.68 26.38 3.65
CA GLN A 60 -1.25 27.25 4.74
C GLN A 60 -2.39 28.21 5.13
N GLY A 61 -2.70 28.24 6.42
CA GLY A 61 -3.62 29.21 7.01
C GLY A 61 -2.91 30.48 7.46
N ASP A 62 -3.66 31.36 8.13
CA ASP A 62 -3.19 32.69 8.58
C ASP A 62 -1.96 32.63 9.51
N THR A 63 -1.75 31.51 10.20
CA THR A 63 -0.62 31.27 11.12
C THR A 63 0.61 30.68 10.43
N ASN A 64 0.66 30.64 9.09
CA ASN A 64 1.66 29.92 8.28
C ASN A 64 1.75 28.40 8.59
N GLN A 65 0.75 27.85 9.28
CA GLN A 65 0.62 26.42 9.52
C GLN A 65 -0.35 25.79 8.53
N GLU A 66 -0.07 24.55 8.14
CA GLU A 66 -0.92 23.78 7.22
C GLU A 66 -2.27 23.48 7.91
N THR A 67 -3.37 23.85 7.24
CA THR A 67 -4.73 23.65 7.75
C THR A 67 -5.18 22.22 7.51
N LEU A 68 -5.79 21.62 8.54
CA LEU A 68 -6.31 20.25 8.43
C LEU A 68 -7.37 20.13 7.33
N ASP A 69 -8.28 21.10 7.22
CA ASP A 69 -9.33 21.12 6.19
C ASP A 69 -8.73 21.14 4.77
N GLY A 70 -7.65 21.91 4.57
CA GLY A 70 -6.92 21.92 3.31
C GLY A 70 -6.36 20.54 2.95
N VAL A 71 -5.75 19.84 3.90
CA VAL A 71 -5.19 18.50 3.67
C VAL A 71 -6.28 17.43 3.51
N ILE A 72 -7.42 17.57 4.20
CA ILE A 72 -8.61 16.73 3.96
C ILE A 72 -9.11 16.91 2.52
N ASN A 73 -9.18 18.13 2.01
CA ASN A 73 -9.55 18.37 0.61
C ASN A 73 -8.57 17.75 -0.38
N ILE A 74 -7.26 17.83 -0.12
CA ILE A 74 -6.25 17.11 -0.92
C ILE A 74 -6.51 15.59 -0.90
N SER A 75 -6.87 15.04 0.26
CA SER A 75 -7.15 13.60 0.42
C SER A 75 -8.36 13.16 -0.39
N LEU A 76 -9.44 13.94 -0.35
CA LEU A 76 -10.66 13.68 -1.12
C LEU A 76 -10.41 13.81 -2.63
N GLN A 77 -9.68 14.84 -3.06
CA GLN A 77 -9.30 15.02 -4.47
C GLN A 77 -8.40 13.89 -4.99
N LEU A 78 -7.46 13.42 -4.17
CA LEU A 78 -6.64 12.26 -4.51
C LEU A 78 -7.49 11.00 -4.76
N VAL A 79 -8.50 10.76 -3.91
CA VAL A 79 -9.43 9.64 -4.08
C VAL A 79 -10.27 9.81 -5.34
N GLU A 80 -10.79 10.99 -5.60
CA GLU A 80 -11.59 11.28 -6.81
C GLU A 80 -10.79 11.04 -8.09
N LEU A 81 -9.52 11.45 -8.11
CA LEU A 81 -8.63 11.26 -9.26
C LEU A 81 -8.24 9.79 -9.50
N ILE A 82 -8.09 9.00 -8.43
CA ILE A 82 -7.60 7.61 -8.51
C ILE A 82 -8.74 6.59 -8.60
N SER A 83 -9.86 6.85 -7.93
CA SER A 83 -11.03 5.97 -7.83
C SER A 83 -12.31 6.79 -8.00
N PRO A 84 -12.60 7.28 -9.23
CA PRO A 84 -13.75 8.14 -9.50
C PRO A 84 -15.09 7.42 -9.33
N ASP A 85 -15.10 6.09 -9.39
CA ASP A 85 -16.29 5.30 -9.02
C ASP A 85 -16.53 5.43 -7.51
N VAL A 86 -17.64 6.07 -7.16
CA VAL A 86 -18.04 6.33 -5.76
C VAL A 86 -18.48 5.05 -5.05
N MET A 87 -18.81 4.00 -5.80
CA MET A 87 -19.29 2.75 -5.24
C MET A 87 -18.22 2.11 -4.35
N TYR A 88 -18.53 1.90 -3.07
CA TYR A 88 -17.60 1.36 -2.08
C TYR A 88 -16.35 2.23 -1.80
N ASN A 89 -16.44 3.56 -1.95
CA ASN A 89 -15.40 4.50 -1.49
C ASN A 89 -15.52 4.86 0.01
N GLY A 90 -16.49 4.29 0.72
CA GLY A 90 -16.70 4.54 2.14
C GLY A 90 -15.50 4.15 3.01
N LEU A 91 -15.47 4.71 4.23
CA LEU A 91 -14.46 4.42 5.24
C LEU A 91 -14.38 2.95 5.65
N PRO A 92 -15.50 2.22 5.85
CA PRO A 92 -15.46 0.84 6.34
C PRO A 92 -14.70 -0.10 5.41
N TRP A 93 -13.85 -0.93 6.02
CA TRP A 93 -13.25 -2.05 5.30
C TRP A 93 -14.27 -3.19 5.31
N PRO A 94 -14.54 -3.84 4.17
CA PRO A 94 -15.47 -4.95 4.09
C PRO A 94 -14.80 -6.26 4.54
N GLU A 95 -15.58 -7.33 4.58
CA GLU A 95 -15.03 -8.67 4.70
C GLU A 95 -14.09 -8.99 3.53
N GLU A 96 -13.10 -9.87 3.76
CA GLU A 96 -12.09 -10.23 2.76
C GLU A 96 -12.73 -10.77 1.46
N ASP A 97 -13.80 -11.58 1.58
CA ASP A 97 -14.50 -12.15 0.43
C ASP A 97 -15.07 -11.09 -0.51
N PHE A 98 -15.39 -9.91 0.00
CA PHE A 98 -15.87 -8.79 -0.80
C PHE A 98 -14.81 -8.26 -1.78
N CYS A 99 -13.51 -8.48 -1.52
CA CYS A 99 -12.45 -8.09 -2.45
C CYS A 99 -12.64 -8.74 -3.83
N LYS A 100 -13.30 -9.90 -3.91
CA LYS A 100 -13.61 -10.61 -5.16
C LYS A 100 -14.49 -9.79 -6.11
N VAL A 101 -15.32 -8.88 -5.59
CA VAL A 101 -16.18 -8.03 -6.44
C VAL A 101 -15.54 -6.69 -6.79
N THR A 102 -14.36 -6.36 -6.23
CA THR A 102 -13.65 -5.10 -6.45
C THR A 102 -12.27 -5.26 -7.07
N VAL A 103 -11.90 -6.49 -7.47
CA VAL A 103 -10.58 -6.86 -8.00
C VAL A 103 -10.09 -5.93 -9.12
N GLU A 104 -10.94 -5.60 -10.10
CA GLU A 104 -10.53 -4.76 -11.23
C GLU A 104 -10.15 -3.35 -10.77
N ARG A 105 -10.99 -2.73 -9.92
CA ARG A 105 -10.71 -1.43 -9.33
C ARG A 105 -9.45 -1.46 -8.49
N ASP A 106 -9.30 -2.48 -7.65
CA ASP A 106 -8.17 -2.56 -6.74
C ASP A 106 -6.85 -2.73 -7.50
N LEU A 107 -6.85 -3.54 -8.57
CA LEU A 107 -5.73 -3.66 -9.50
C LEU A 107 -5.43 -2.36 -10.25
N TYR A 108 -6.47 -1.60 -10.64
CA TYR A 108 -6.30 -0.30 -11.26
C TYR A 108 -5.63 0.71 -10.32
N ILE A 109 -6.14 0.85 -9.09
CA ILE A 109 -5.57 1.72 -8.04
C ILE A 109 -4.12 1.30 -7.75
N ARG A 110 -3.87 0.00 -7.65
CA ARG A 110 -2.51 -0.52 -7.44
C ARG A 110 -1.58 -0.17 -8.60
N ARG A 111 -2.04 -0.31 -9.83
CA ARG A 111 -1.26 0.07 -11.03
C ARG A 111 -0.94 1.55 -11.07
N ILE A 112 -1.89 2.43 -10.71
CA ILE A 112 -1.61 3.86 -10.57
C ILE A 112 -0.49 4.07 -9.54
N SER A 113 -0.60 3.46 -8.37
CA SER A 113 0.39 3.59 -7.28
C SER A 113 1.78 3.06 -7.67
N ASP A 114 1.85 2.04 -8.51
CA ASP A 114 3.12 1.48 -9.02
C ASP A 114 3.73 2.34 -10.15
N THR A 115 2.89 3.01 -10.95
CA THR A 115 3.34 3.79 -12.12
C THR A 115 3.54 5.28 -11.84
N MET A 116 2.94 5.81 -10.77
CA MET A 116 2.96 7.22 -10.40
C MET A 116 3.57 7.40 -9.00
N PRO A 117 4.89 7.66 -8.90
CA PRO A 117 5.57 7.80 -7.60
C PRO A 117 4.97 8.87 -6.69
N VAL A 118 4.43 9.95 -7.28
CA VAL A 118 3.78 11.06 -6.57
C VAL A 118 2.63 10.60 -5.66
N VAL A 119 1.97 9.49 -5.96
CA VAL A 119 0.87 8.96 -5.13
C VAL A 119 1.37 8.58 -3.75
N TRP A 120 2.53 7.93 -3.66
CA TRP A 120 3.12 7.57 -2.36
C TRP A 120 3.54 8.79 -1.56
N GLU A 121 4.11 9.78 -2.23
CA GLU A 121 4.52 11.04 -1.60
C GLU A 121 3.31 11.84 -1.09
N LEU A 122 2.20 11.86 -1.83
CA LEU A 122 0.95 12.46 -1.39
C LEU A 122 0.34 11.70 -0.21
N LEU A 123 0.28 10.37 -0.27
CA LEU A 123 -0.20 9.55 0.85
C LEU A 123 0.63 9.75 2.11
N ALA A 124 1.96 9.85 1.98
CA ALA A 124 2.85 10.14 3.11
C ALA A 124 2.60 11.55 3.65
N PHE A 125 2.47 12.57 2.78
CA PHE A 125 2.12 13.93 3.17
C PHE A 125 0.79 13.99 3.94
N ILE A 126 -0.25 13.32 3.43
CA ILE A 126 -1.56 13.21 4.06
C ILE A 126 -1.46 12.47 5.41
N ALA A 127 -0.67 11.40 5.49
CA ALA A 127 -0.50 10.62 6.71
C ALA A 127 0.11 11.43 7.89
N HIS A 128 0.93 12.44 7.60
CA HIS A 128 1.44 13.36 8.63
C HIS A 128 0.33 14.24 9.24
N HIS A 129 -0.76 14.48 8.50
CA HIS A 129 -1.85 15.38 8.87
C HIS A 129 -3.06 14.59 9.32
N ARG A 130 -3.00 14.09 10.55
CA ARG A 130 -4.10 13.28 11.11
C ARG A 130 -5.37 14.12 11.28
N PRO A 131 -6.57 13.57 11.02
CA PRO A 131 -6.88 12.23 10.53
C PRO A 131 -7.05 12.14 9.01
N ALA A 132 -6.44 13.02 8.20
CA ALA A 132 -6.74 13.16 6.77
C ALA A 132 -6.59 11.85 5.97
N LEU A 133 -5.66 10.97 6.38
CA LEU A 133 -5.46 9.66 5.75
C LEU A 133 -6.70 8.74 5.81
N CYS A 134 -7.60 8.92 6.80
CA CYS A 134 -8.86 8.18 6.87
C CYS A 134 -9.68 8.32 5.59
N TYR A 135 -9.67 9.50 4.97
CA TYR A 135 -10.42 9.77 3.74
C TYR A 135 -9.85 9.02 2.53
N CYS A 136 -8.59 8.56 2.59
CA CYS A 136 -7.96 7.73 1.56
C CYS A 136 -8.22 6.21 1.75
N SER A 137 -9.15 5.80 2.63
CA SER A 137 -9.40 4.40 2.99
C SER A 137 -9.54 3.46 1.78
N VAL A 138 -10.22 3.89 0.71
CA VAL A 138 -10.37 3.09 -0.52
C VAL A 138 -9.03 2.78 -1.20
N ILE A 139 -8.10 3.75 -1.24
CA ILE A 139 -6.77 3.56 -1.84
C ILE A 139 -5.97 2.57 -1.00
N LEU A 140 -5.97 2.77 0.32
CA LEU A 140 -5.24 1.90 1.25
C LEU A 140 -5.74 0.46 1.15
N ARG A 141 -7.06 0.28 1.18
CA ARG A 141 -7.72 -1.01 1.09
C ARG A 141 -7.40 -1.72 -0.23
N ALA A 142 -7.51 -1.03 -1.36
CA ALA A 142 -7.18 -1.59 -2.67
C ALA A 142 -5.72 -2.07 -2.75
N ILE A 143 -4.79 -1.28 -2.21
CA ILE A 143 -3.38 -1.67 -2.17
C ILE A 143 -3.19 -2.91 -1.29
N VAL A 144 -3.78 -2.96 -0.09
CA VAL A 144 -3.64 -4.13 0.79
C VAL A 144 -4.29 -5.38 0.17
N ALA A 145 -5.47 -5.26 -0.45
CA ALA A 145 -6.16 -6.38 -1.10
C ALA A 145 -5.30 -6.98 -2.23
N THR A 146 -4.72 -6.13 -3.09
CA THR A 146 -3.82 -6.59 -4.16
C THR A 146 -2.54 -7.22 -3.63
N LEU A 147 -1.98 -6.68 -2.54
CA LEU A 147 -0.82 -7.26 -1.87
C LEU A 147 -1.14 -8.64 -1.29
N MET A 148 -2.27 -8.83 -0.63
CA MET A 148 -2.70 -10.13 -0.12
C MET A 148 -2.77 -11.17 -1.24
N GLY A 149 -3.38 -10.84 -2.40
CA GLY A 149 -3.43 -11.73 -3.55
C GLY A 149 -2.06 -12.06 -4.17
N GLN A 150 -1.16 -11.07 -4.25
CA GLN A 150 0.21 -11.25 -4.74
C GLN A 150 1.05 -12.13 -3.79
N TRP A 151 0.96 -11.89 -2.49
CA TRP A 151 1.65 -12.69 -1.47
C TRP A 151 1.09 -14.12 -1.39
N PHE A 152 -0.22 -14.30 -1.54
CA PHE A 152 -0.85 -15.61 -1.63
C PHE A 152 -0.35 -16.38 -2.86
N SER A 153 -0.26 -15.72 -4.01
CA SER A 153 0.30 -16.33 -5.21
C SER A 153 1.77 -16.72 -5.01
N ALA A 154 2.55 -15.88 -4.34
CA ALA A 154 3.95 -16.18 -4.00
C ALA A 154 4.08 -17.34 -2.99
N SER A 155 3.14 -17.49 -2.04
CA SER A 155 3.15 -18.59 -1.08
C SER A 155 2.86 -19.93 -1.75
N GLN A 156 1.94 -19.98 -2.73
CA GLN A 156 1.66 -21.20 -3.52
C GLN A 156 2.86 -21.65 -4.36
N GLN A 157 3.78 -20.75 -4.67
CA GLN A 157 5.01 -21.05 -5.39
C GLN A 157 6.16 -21.51 -4.49
N GLY A 158 5.94 -21.63 -3.17
CA GLY A 158 6.98 -22.04 -2.21
C GLY A 158 8.15 -21.07 -2.12
N ARG A 159 7.94 -19.77 -2.37
CA ARG A 159 9.01 -18.77 -2.29
C ARG A 159 9.42 -18.54 -0.83
N GLY A 160 10.70 -18.29 -0.58
CA GLY A 160 11.22 -17.95 0.74
C GLY A 160 11.09 -16.46 1.09
N PRO A 161 11.53 -16.07 2.30
CA PRO A 161 11.65 -14.66 2.70
C PRO A 161 12.49 -13.85 1.72
N GLY A 162 12.20 -12.56 1.56
CA GLY A 162 13.05 -11.67 0.74
C GLY A 162 12.93 -11.86 -0.78
N HIS A 163 12.08 -12.76 -1.29
CA HIS A 163 12.12 -13.16 -2.71
C HIS A 163 11.79 -12.03 -3.71
N ASN A 164 10.88 -11.13 -3.36
CA ASN A 164 10.42 -10.07 -4.26
C ASN A 164 10.58 -8.69 -3.59
N ASN A 165 11.69 -8.03 -3.89
CA ASN A 165 12.03 -6.72 -3.32
C ASN A 165 10.99 -5.64 -3.63
N VAL A 166 10.36 -5.69 -4.80
CA VAL A 166 9.30 -4.72 -5.17
C VAL A 166 8.08 -4.95 -4.30
N LEU A 167 7.65 -6.21 -4.16
CA LEU A 167 6.49 -6.56 -3.34
C LEU A 167 6.72 -6.21 -1.86
N ILE A 168 7.92 -6.48 -1.34
CA ILE A 168 8.33 -6.08 0.01
C ILE A 168 8.30 -4.56 0.14
N SER A 169 8.95 -3.83 -0.76
CA SER A 169 9.00 -2.37 -0.74
C SER A 169 7.60 -1.75 -0.72
N THR A 170 6.69 -2.21 -1.58
CA THR A 170 5.31 -1.73 -1.59
C THR A 170 4.56 -2.08 -0.30
N THR A 171 4.75 -3.29 0.24
CA THR A 171 4.12 -3.72 1.51
C THR A 171 4.63 -2.89 2.69
N THR A 172 5.93 -2.69 2.79
CA THR A 172 6.57 -1.85 3.83
C THR A 172 6.06 -0.41 3.73
N LYS A 173 6.02 0.18 2.52
CA LYS A 173 5.52 1.55 2.31
C LYS A 173 4.09 1.72 2.80
N ILE A 174 3.16 0.84 2.42
CA ILE A 174 1.76 1.00 2.83
C ILE A 174 1.59 0.84 4.34
N LEU A 175 2.31 -0.10 4.97
CA LEU A 175 2.29 -0.29 6.42
C LEU A 175 2.85 0.92 7.16
N GLN A 176 3.95 1.49 6.68
CA GLN A 176 4.54 2.72 7.23
C GLN A 176 3.59 3.91 7.09
N THR A 177 2.95 4.10 5.93
CA THR A 177 1.95 5.15 5.72
C THR A 177 0.78 5.01 6.71
N MET A 178 0.24 3.79 6.88
CA MET A 178 -0.85 3.55 7.82
C MET A 178 -0.43 3.73 9.28
N ALA A 179 0.79 3.34 9.65
CA ALA A 179 1.35 3.54 10.99
C ALA A 179 1.55 5.05 11.27
N LEU A 180 2.11 5.80 10.32
CA LEU A 180 2.32 7.24 10.40
C LEU A 180 0.99 7.99 10.61
N GLY A 181 -0.06 7.58 9.87
CA GLY A 181 -1.42 8.09 10.02
C GLY A 181 -2.18 7.60 11.27
N GLN A 182 -1.55 6.82 12.16
CA GLN A 182 -2.17 6.21 13.35
C GLN A 182 -3.40 5.34 13.03
N LEU A 183 -3.42 4.73 11.85
CA LEU A 183 -4.42 3.72 11.51
C LEU A 183 -4.06 2.35 12.08
N LEU A 184 -2.76 2.09 12.29
CA LEU A 184 -2.24 0.90 12.95
C LEU A 184 -1.62 1.28 14.30
N PRO A 185 -2.11 0.75 15.43
CA PRO A 185 -1.52 0.97 16.76
C PRO A 185 -0.33 0.03 17.01
N PRO A 186 0.56 0.32 17.99
CA PRO A 186 1.53 -0.66 18.47
C PRO A 186 0.85 -1.96 18.95
N PRO A 187 1.41 -3.16 18.69
CA PRO A 187 2.69 -3.44 18.03
C PRO A 187 2.62 -3.47 16.48
N LEU A 188 1.45 -3.23 15.88
CA LEU A 188 1.24 -3.34 14.43
C LEU A 188 2.01 -2.27 13.63
N THR A 189 2.46 -1.20 14.28
CA THR A 189 3.35 -0.20 13.69
C THR A 189 4.69 -0.80 13.23
N ALA A 190 5.16 -1.87 13.86
CA ALA A 190 6.44 -2.52 13.55
C ALA A 190 6.35 -3.56 12.42
N LEU A 191 5.16 -3.79 11.83
CA LEU A 191 4.99 -4.79 10.77
C LEU A 191 5.93 -4.54 9.58
N SER A 192 6.23 -3.28 9.28
CA SER A 192 7.11 -2.92 8.16
C SER A 192 8.54 -3.48 8.30
N ASP A 193 9.00 -3.73 9.53
CA ASP A 193 10.30 -4.33 9.87
C ASP A 193 10.26 -5.86 9.91
N VAL A 194 9.06 -6.43 10.08
CA VAL A 194 8.82 -7.88 10.16
C VAL A 194 8.73 -8.48 8.76
N ILE A 195 7.98 -7.83 7.85
CA ILE A 195 7.67 -8.35 6.50
C ILE A 195 8.90 -8.84 5.72
N PRO A 196 10.06 -8.14 5.70
CA PRO A 196 11.22 -8.59 4.92
C PRO A 196 11.83 -9.90 5.42
N LYS A 197 11.56 -10.30 6.68
CA LYS A 197 12.23 -11.39 7.39
C LYS A 197 11.43 -12.69 7.41
N ILE A 198 10.22 -12.71 6.87
CA ILE A 198 9.28 -13.83 6.96
C ILE A 198 8.87 -14.36 5.58
N PRO A 199 8.47 -15.63 5.46
CA PRO A 199 8.00 -16.20 4.20
C PRO A 199 6.64 -15.61 3.76
N PRO A 200 6.34 -15.63 2.45
CA PRO A 200 5.08 -15.16 1.87
C PRO A 200 3.81 -15.66 2.57
N SER A 201 3.76 -16.93 2.97
CA SER A 201 2.60 -17.51 3.67
C SER A 201 2.29 -16.78 4.97
N GLN A 202 3.32 -16.43 5.73
CA GLN A 202 3.19 -15.68 6.99
C GLN A 202 2.87 -14.20 6.73
N VAL A 203 3.37 -13.62 5.63
CA VAL A 203 2.96 -12.27 5.21
C VAL A 203 1.45 -12.21 4.94
N VAL A 204 0.89 -13.20 4.23
CA VAL A 204 -0.56 -13.27 3.98
C VAL A 204 -1.34 -13.32 5.30
N GLN A 205 -0.91 -14.16 6.25
CA GLN A 205 -1.54 -14.28 7.56
C GLN A 205 -1.51 -12.95 8.33
N ILE A 206 -0.37 -12.26 8.36
CA ILE A 206 -0.24 -10.94 9.00
C ILE A 206 -1.14 -9.90 8.34
N LEU A 207 -1.12 -9.78 7.00
CA LEU A 207 -1.93 -8.79 6.30
C LEU A 207 -3.42 -9.03 6.51
N ARG A 208 -3.86 -10.28 6.55
CA ARG A 208 -5.27 -10.63 6.80
C ARG A 208 -5.66 -10.43 8.26
N ASP A 209 -4.94 -11.07 9.18
CA ASP A 209 -5.37 -11.22 10.57
C ASP A 209 -5.04 -9.97 11.40
N CYS A 210 -3.89 -9.35 11.14
CA CYS A 210 -3.41 -8.21 11.90
C CYS A 210 -3.79 -6.86 11.28
N VAL A 211 -3.85 -6.75 9.96
CA VAL A 211 -4.10 -5.46 9.28
C VAL A 211 -5.55 -5.37 8.80
N TRP A 212 -5.99 -6.28 7.93
CA TRP A 212 -7.32 -6.22 7.33
C TRP A 212 -8.43 -6.36 8.37
N ASN A 213 -8.40 -7.42 9.17
CA ASN A 213 -9.40 -7.65 10.20
C ASN A 213 -9.40 -6.54 11.26
N TYR A 214 -8.23 -6.03 11.63
CA TYR A 214 -8.14 -4.90 12.55
C TYR A 214 -8.84 -3.66 11.98
N LEU A 215 -8.56 -3.26 10.73
CA LEU A 215 -9.14 -2.08 10.10
C LEU A 215 -10.62 -2.25 9.72
N ARG A 216 -11.08 -3.48 9.50
CA ARG A 216 -12.51 -3.82 9.37
C ARG A 216 -13.26 -3.54 10.65
N ASP A 217 -12.75 -4.05 11.76
CA ASP A 217 -13.45 -3.97 13.05
C ASP A 217 -13.20 -2.62 13.76
N ASN A 218 -12.09 -1.95 13.43
CA ASN A 218 -11.67 -0.64 13.93
C ASN A 218 -11.57 0.35 12.77
N VAL A 219 -12.72 0.64 12.15
CA VAL A 219 -12.82 1.49 10.95
C VAL A 219 -12.01 2.79 11.13
N PRO A 220 -11.11 3.14 10.19
CA PRO A 220 -10.32 4.36 10.26
C PRO A 220 -11.22 5.59 10.05
N ALA A 221 -11.82 6.06 11.14
CA ALA A 221 -12.76 7.18 11.15
C ALA A 221 -12.15 8.43 11.82
N PRO A 222 -12.35 9.64 11.26
CA PRO A 222 -11.89 10.90 11.86
C PRO A 222 -12.37 11.11 13.30
N ALA A 223 -13.56 10.61 13.64
CA ALA A 223 -14.15 10.71 14.97
C ALA A 223 -13.35 10.00 16.08
N LEU A 224 -12.41 9.13 15.71
CA LEU A 224 -11.55 8.40 16.66
C LEU A 224 -10.29 9.18 17.06
N PHE A 225 -10.12 10.40 16.54
CA PHE A 225 -9.00 11.27 16.86
C PHE A 225 -9.45 12.41 17.78
N THR A 226 -8.65 12.67 18.80
CA THR A 226 -8.85 13.77 19.74
C THR A 226 -7.82 14.86 19.47
N ARG A 227 -8.19 16.10 19.81
CA ARG A 227 -7.31 17.26 19.64
C ARG A 227 -6.48 17.47 20.91
N ASP A 228 -5.17 17.58 20.78
CA ASP A 228 -4.27 17.92 21.89
C ASP A 228 -4.25 19.43 22.16
N ALA A 229 -3.52 19.84 23.20
CA ALA A 229 -3.38 21.25 23.58
C ALA A 229 -2.66 22.10 22.52
N ASN A 230 -1.87 21.48 21.64
CA ASN A 230 -1.19 22.14 20.52
C ASN A 230 -2.06 22.19 19.26
N GLY A 231 -3.28 21.67 19.32
CA GLY A 231 -4.21 21.62 18.21
C GLY A 231 -4.01 20.45 17.25
N ASN A 232 -3.07 19.54 17.52
CA ASN A 232 -2.81 18.34 16.72
C ASN A 232 -3.83 17.25 17.02
N MET A 233 -4.21 16.49 15.99
CA MET A 233 -5.09 15.35 16.13
C MET A 233 -4.28 14.08 16.38
N TRP A 234 -4.69 13.29 17.37
CA TRP A 234 -4.02 12.03 17.73
C TRP A 234 -5.03 10.99 18.22
N ARG A 235 -4.64 9.71 18.16
CA ARG A 235 -5.39 8.62 18.80
C ARG A 235 -4.69 8.22 20.08
N ASP A 236 -5.48 8.05 21.14
CA ASP A 236 -4.94 7.61 22.42
C ASP A 236 -4.42 6.17 22.35
N THR A 237 -3.14 6.00 22.62
CA THR A 237 -2.43 4.72 22.56
C THR A 237 -2.92 3.73 23.62
N LEU A 238 -3.46 4.20 24.75
CA LEU A 238 -3.97 3.33 25.81
C LEU A 238 -5.29 2.68 25.39
N THR A 239 -6.19 3.46 24.80
CA THR A 239 -7.47 2.96 24.26
C THR A 239 -7.33 2.27 22.90
N SER A 240 -6.26 2.58 22.16
CA SER A 240 -6.01 2.00 20.83
C SER A 240 -5.23 0.69 20.86
N ARG A 241 -4.88 0.13 22.03
CA ARG A 241 -4.16 -1.15 22.09
C ARG A 241 -4.99 -2.25 21.44
N PRO A 242 -4.48 -2.91 20.40
CA PRO A 242 -5.22 -3.95 19.70
C PRO A 242 -5.40 -5.16 20.61
N SER A 243 -6.60 -5.74 20.62
CA SER A 243 -6.87 -6.96 21.37
C SER A 243 -6.03 -8.14 20.83
N LYS A 244 -5.90 -9.19 21.65
CA LYS A 244 -5.08 -10.37 21.31
C LYS A 244 -5.44 -11.00 19.96
N GLN A 245 -6.70 -10.92 19.54
CA GLN A 245 -7.14 -11.48 18.27
C GLN A 245 -6.43 -10.88 17.04
N TYR A 246 -5.94 -9.64 17.13
CA TYR A 246 -5.22 -8.98 16.03
C TYR A 246 -3.69 -9.03 16.19
N THR A 247 -3.18 -9.44 17.35
CA THR A 247 -1.74 -9.45 17.65
C THR A 247 -1.16 -10.86 17.80
N GLU A 248 -2.00 -11.86 18.03
CA GLU A 248 -1.56 -13.23 18.27
C GLU A 248 -0.87 -13.85 17.03
N THR A 249 -1.40 -13.64 15.83
CA THR A 249 -0.76 -14.08 14.58
C THR A 249 0.64 -13.48 14.45
N LEU A 250 0.80 -12.18 14.71
CA LEU A 250 2.11 -11.52 14.72
C LEU A 250 3.04 -12.15 15.77
N ARG A 251 2.55 -12.35 17.00
CA ARG A 251 3.32 -12.96 18.09
C ARG A 251 3.85 -14.34 17.71
N LEU A 252 3.00 -15.20 17.14
CA LEU A 252 3.35 -16.55 16.72
C LEU A 252 4.34 -16.55 15.55
N VAL A 253 4.13 -15.70 14.55
CA VAL A 253 5.06 -15.55 13.40
C VAL A 253 6.44 -15.09 13.87
N MET A 254 6.51 -14.15 14.81
CA MET A 254 7.79 -13.69 15.36
C MET A 254 8.52 -14.77 16.15
N LEU A 255 7.79 -15.62 16.89
CA LEU A 255 8.37 -16.76 17.61
C LEU A 255 8.89 -17.84 16.66
N ASP A 256 8.15 -18.14 15.59
CA ASP A 256 8.58 -19.10 14.57
C ASP A 256 9.86 -18.65 13.84
N ASN A 257 10.08 -17.32 13.78
CA ASN A 257 11.26 -16.70 13.17
C ASN A 257 12.15 -16.01 14.22
N VAL A 258 12.25 -16.56 15.44
CA VAL A 258 12.97 -15.93 16.56
C VAL A 258 14.45 -15.63 16.25
N SER A 259 15.06 -16.41 15.35
CA SER A 259 16.45 -16.20 14.92
C SER A 259 16.69 -14.82 14.29
N SER A 260 15.70 -14.26 13.60
CA SER A 260 15.79 -12.95 12.92
C SER A 260 14.94 -11.86 13.58
N LEU A 261 13.92 -12.25 14.34
CA LEU A 261 12.94 -11.35 14.96
C LEU A 261 13.01 -11.29 16.49
N GLY A 262 13.82 -12.12 17.16
CA GLY A 262 13.93 -12.18 18.62
C GLY A 262 14.14 -10.83 19.32
N PRO A 263 15.10 -9.98 18.89
CA PRO A 263 15.28 -8.66 19.50
C PRO A 263 14.06 -7.75 19.39
N LEU A 264 13.39 -7.79 18.22
CA LEU A 264 12.17 -7.03 17.98
C LEU A 264 11.00 -7.58 18.81
N TYR A 265 10.91 -8.90 18.93
CA TYR A 265 9.90 -9.59 19.74
C TYR A 265 9.98 -9.16 21.21
N TYR A 266 11.18 -9.17 21.78
CA TYR A 266 11.41 -8.73 23.15
C TYR A 266 10.91 -7.29 23.36
N THR A 267 11.24 -6.40 22.42
CA THR A 267 10.85 -4.99 22.49
C THR A 267 9.33 -4.82 22.44
N LEU A 268 8.64 -5.52 21.53
CA LEU A 268 7.22 -5.32 21.27
C LEU A 268 6.29 -6.05 22.25
N PHE A 269 6.71 -7.18 22.83
CA PHE A 269 5.81 -8.06 23.59
C PHE A 269 6.27 -8.35 25.01
N VAL A 270 7.56 -8.21 25.34
CA VAL A 270 8.10 -8.54 26.67
C VAL A 270 8.40 -7.28 27.46
N LYS A 271 9.17 -6.36 26.88
CA LYS A 271 9.50 -5.09 27.53
C LYS A 271 8.25 -4.27 27.85
N ASP A 272 7.33 -4.16 26.89
CA ASP A 272 6.06 -3.46 27.07
C ASP A 272 5.18 -4.08 28.17
N SER A 273 5.31 -5.38 28.46
CA SER A 273 4.64 -6.01 29.61
C SER A 273 5.34 -5.73 30.93
N GLU A 274 6.68 -5.76 30.97
CA GLU A 274 7.47 -5.45 32.16
C GLU A 274 7.26 -4.00 32.61
N ASP A 275 7.22 -3.05 31.66
CA ASP A 275 6.98 -1.62 31.94
C ASP A 275 5.54 -1.38 32.45
N ASN A 276 4.55 -2.10 31.92
CA ASN A 276 3.16 -2.01 32.39
C ASN A 276 2.99 -2.57 33.82
N ASP A 277 3.64 -3.69 34.13
CA ASP A 277 3.58 -4.29 35.46
C ASP A 277 4.33 -3.44 36.50
N ALA A 278 5.41 -2.75 36.09
CA ALA A 278 6.13 -1.81 36.96
C ALA A 278 5.30 -0.57 37.33
N VAL A 279 4.47 -0.05 36.42
CA VAL A 279 3.58 1.10 36.68
C VAL A 279 2.44 0.72 37.63
N MET A 280 1.98 -0.53 37.61
CA MET A 280 0.92 -1.03 38.50
C MET A 280 1.39 -1.28 39.96
N ILE A 281 2.70 -1.29 40.22
CA ILE A 281 3.29 -1.57 41.55
C ILE A 281 3.63 -0.29 42.32
N MET A 282 3.53 0.90 41.71
CA MET A 282 3.70 2.16 42.44
C MET A 282 2.39 2.55 43.16
N PRO A 283 2.35 2.60 44.50
CA PRO A 283 1.18 3.10 45.22
C PRO A 283 1.05 4.62 45.05
N PRO A 284 -0.17 5.17 45.25
CA PRO A 284 -0.47 6.59 45.07
C PRO A 284 0.33 7.53 45.99
#